data_AF-A0A0B2PSS4-F1
#
_entry.id   AF-A0A0B2PSS4-F1
#
_cell.length_a   1.000
_cell.length_b   1.000
_cell.length_c   1.000
_cell.angle_alpha   90.00
_cell.angle_beta   90.00
_cell.angle_gamma   90.00
#
_symmetry.space_group_name_H-M   'P 1'
#
loop_
_entity.id
_entity.type
_entity.pdbx_description
1 polymer ?
#
loop_
_entity_poly.entity_id
_entity_poly.type
_entity_poly.pdbx_seq_one_letter_code
_entity_poly.pdbx_strand_id
1 'polypeptide(L)'
;MLLFTPSPVTVTLSPRKPFPSNALTLHHCFPPFSAKPISRNSFTCALTHSPTHTHVYPDPVPEFAEHETHKFKVELFRKLSEDDVDEFGDDLDAVVAVCAQIFSEFLHKEYGGPGTLLVEPFTDMMVALKKKKLPGAALAARASLLWAQNFVDKDWEVWNSKI
;
A
#
# COMPACT_ATOMS: atom_id res chain seq x y z
N MET A 1 46.53 -29.05 -21.66
CA MET A 1 45.63 -28.60 -22.74
C MET A 1 44.46 -29.59 -22.79
N LEU A 2 43.42 -29.36 -21.98
CA LEU A 2 42.21 -30.20 -21.97
C LEU A 2 41.06 -29.34 -22.51
N LEU A 3 40.56 -29.71 -23.67
CA LEU A 3 39.47 -29.07 -24.40
C LEU A 3 38.14 -29.41 -23.72
N PHE A 4 37.48 -28.41 -23.13
CA PHE A 4 36.08 -28.52 -22.71
C PHE A 4 35.18 -28.08 -23.86
N THR A 5 34.45 -29.03 -24.46
CA THR A 5 33.37 -28.77 -25.40
C THR A 5 32.05 -28.60 -24.65
N PRO A 6 31.18 -27.63 -24.98
CA PRO A 6 29.90 -27.45 -24.30
C PRO A 6 28.81 -28.36 -24.88
N SER A 7 28.06 -29.02 -24.00
CA SER A 7 26.83 -29.76 -24.35
C SER A 7 25.65 -28.80 -24.52
N PRO A 8 24.77 -29.00 -25.52
CA PRO A 8 23.58 -28.18 -25.69
C PRO A 8 22.47 -28.55 -24.70
N VAL A 9 21.99 -27.57 -23.95
CA VAL A 9 20.81 -27.67 -23.08
C VAL A 9 19.55 -27.66 -23.95
N THR A 10 18.78 -28.75 -23.92
CA THR A 10 17.48 -28.85 -24.58
C THR A 10 16.39 -28.29 -23.68
N VAL A 11 15.77 -27.19 -24.07
CA VAL A 11 14.61 -26.59 -23.37
C VAL A 11 13.33 -27.17 -23.96
N THR A 12 12.70 -28.08 -23.23
CA THR A 12 11.39 -28.64 -23.57
C THR A 12 10.28 -27.66 -23.17
N LEU A 13 9.69 -26.98 -24.16
CA LEU A 13 8.50 -26.16 -24.00
C LEU A 13 7.27 -27.06 -23.87
N SER A 14 6.61 -27.03 -22.71
CA SER A 14 5.34 -27.76 -22.49
C SER A 14 4.15 -26.93 -23.00
N PRO A 15 3.16 -27.53 -23.70
CA PRO A 15 1.99 -26.81 -24.21
C PRO A 15 1.04 -26.35 -23.09
N ARG A 16 0.64 -25.07 -23.16
CA ARG A 16 -0.39 -24.44 -22.32
C ARG A 16 -1.77 -24.99 -22.69
N LYS A 17 -2.49 -25.54 -21.70
CA LYS A 17 -3.88 -26.00 -21.86
C LYS A 17 -4.82 -24.80 -22.10
N PRO A 18 -5.75 -24.88 -23.07
CA PRO A 18 -6.73 -23.82 -23.33
C PRO A 18 -7.85 -23.84 -22.28
N PHE A 19 -8.22 -22.64 -21.83
CA PHE A 19 -9.40 -22.37 -21.00
C PHE A 19 -10.67 -22.66 -21.79
N PRO A 20 -11.69 -23.34 -21.22
CA PRO A 20 -13.00 -23.44 -21.84
C PRO A 20 -13.74 -22.11 -21.72
N SER A 21 -13.91 -21.46 -22.87
CA SER A 21 -14.80 -20.31 -23.07
C SER A 21 -16.24 -20.80 -23.14
N ASN A 22 -17.03 -20.54 -22.08
CA ASN A 22 -18.47 -20.74 -22.12
C ASN A 22 -19.13 -19.43 -22.54
N ALA A 23 -19.29 -19.27 -23.85
CA ALA A 23 -20.18 -18.28 -24.44
C ALA A 23 -21.55 -18.93 -24.65
N LEU A 24 -22.60 -18.52 -23.93
CA LEU A 24 -23.99 -18.77 -24.32
C LEU A 24 -24.93 -17.64 -23.85
N THR A 25 -25.42 -16.93 -24.88
CA THR A 25 -26.80 -16.46 -25.10
C THR A 25 -27.47 -15.47 -24.14
N LEU A 26 -27.52 -14.23 -24.63
CA LEU A 26 -28.54 -13.20 -24.39
C LEU A 26 -29.96 -13.76 -24.56
N HIS A 27 -30.72 -13.84 -23.46
CA HIS A 27 -32.17 -14.00 -23.48
C HIS A 27 -32.83 -12.79 -22.82
N HIS A 28 -33.29 -11.87 -23.65
CA HIS A 28 -34.25 -10.86 -23.24
C HIS A 28 -35.59 -11.55 -22.97
N CYS A 29 -36.03 -11.55 -21.71
CA CYS A 29 -37.41 -11.86 -21.35
C CYS A 29 -37.95 -10.67 -20.56
N PHE A 30 -38.66 -9.78 -21.24
CA PHE A 30 -39.40 -8.68 -20.63
C PHE A 30 -40.74 -9.22 -20.08
N PRO A 31 -41.03 -9.15 -18.77
CA PRO A 31 -42.39 -9.32 -18.30
C PRO A 31 -43.21 -8.03 -18.56
N PRO A 32 -44.50 -8.14 -18.92
CA PRO A 32 -45.34 -6.99 -19.17
C PRO A 32 -45.62 -6.21 -17.89
N PHE A 33 -45.51 -4.88 -18.02
CA PHE A 33 -45.84 -3.89 -17.02
C PHE A 33 -47.27 -4.08 -16.48
N SER A 34 -47.39 -4.28 -15.17
CA SER A 34 -48.62 -4.00 -14.42
C SER A 34 -48.35 -2.78 -13.53
N ALA A 35 -48.81 -1.62 -13.99
CA ALA A 35 -48.64 -0.35 -13.31
C ALA A 35 -49.55 -0.28 -12.08
N LYS A 36 -48.96 -0.24 -10.88
CA LYS A 36 -49.66 0.19 -9.66
C LYS A 36 -49.47 1.71 -9.51
N PRO A 37 -50.51 2.47 -9.13
CA PRO A 37 -50.43 3.93 -9.04
C PRO A 37 -49.41 4.36 -7.98
N ILE A 38 -48.51 5.24 -8.40
CA ILE A 38 -47.48 5.88 -7.58
C ILE A 38 -48.18 6.73 -6.50
N SER A 39 -48.09 6.31 -5.24
CA SER A 39 -48.34 7.20 -4.10
C SER A 39 -47.19 8.19 -4.04
N ARG A 40 -47.45 9.41 -4.49
CA ARG A 40 -46.51 10.54 -4.47
C ARG A 40 -46.41 11.06 -3.04
N ASN A 41 -45.61 10.40 -2.21
CA ASN A 41 -45.16 11.00 -0.97
C ASN A 41 -44.03 11.96 -1.33
N SER A 42 -44.33 13.26 -1.36
CA SER A 42 -43.31 14.30 -1.44
C SER A 42 -42.51 14.27 -0.14
N PHE A 43 -41.42 13.50 -0.12
CA PHE A 43 -40.39 13.68 0.89
C PHE A 43 -39.67 14.98 0.55
N THR A 44 -40.14 16.09 1.10
CA THR A 44 -39.30 17.26 1.28
C THR A 44 -38.24 16.88 2.31
N CYS A 45 -37.14 16.29 1.84
CA CYS A 45 -35.93 16.13 2.65
C CYS A 45 -35.34 17.53 2.81
N ALA A 46 -35.70 18.21 3.90
CA ALA A 46 -34.95 19.36 4.34
C ALA A 46 -33.55 18.85 4.70
N LEU A 47 -32.53 19.20 3.90
CA LEU A 47 -31.13 19.08 4.31
C LEU A 47 -30.95 20.01 5.51
N THR A 48 -31.18 19.49 6.71
CA THR A 48 -30.53 20.03 7.89
C THR A 48 -29.05 19.83 7.67
N HIS A 49 -28.33 20.93 7.47
CA HIS A 49 -26.88 20.97 7.43
C HIS A 49 -26.39 20.28 8.72
N SER A 50 -25.97 19.02 8.61
CA SER A 50 -25.25 18.37 9.70
C SER A 50 -24.09 19.29 10.06
N PRO A 51 -23.74 19.49 11.34
CA PRO A 51 -22.48 20.12 11.66
C PRO A 51 -21.41 19.34 10.90
N THR A 52 -20.65 20.01 10.02
CA THR A 52 -19.41 19.43 9.51
C THR A 52 -18.56 19.19 10.74
N HIS A 53 -18.60 17.98 11.27
CA HIS A 53 -17.73 17.55 12.35
C HIS A 53 -16.35 17.50 11.70
N THR A 54 -15.69 18.66 11.63
CA THR A 54 -14.28 18.76 11.28
C THR A 54 -13.58 18.01 12.39
N HIS A 55 -13.37 16.73 12.17
CA HIS A 55 -12.57 15.90 13.05
C HIS A 55 -11.17 16.53 13.07
N VAL A 56 -10.91 17.32 14.10
CA VAL A 56 -9.59 17.91 14.34
C VAL A 56 -8.76 16.81 14.95
N TYR A 57 -7.87 16.29 14.14
CA TYR A 57 -6.91 15.30 14.60
C TYR A 57 -5.95 15.97 15.60
N PRO A 58 -5.68 15.40 16.79
CA PRO A 58 -4.71 15.98 17.72
C PRO A 58 -3.33 16.15 17.08
N ASP A 59 -2.55 17.13 17.53
CA ASP A 59 -1.23 17.37 16.94
C ASP A 59 -0.36 16.09 17.00
N PRO A 60 0.36 15.77 15.92
CA PRO A 60 1.20 14.58 15.85
C PRO A 60 2.21 14.57 17.01
N VAL A 61 2.33 13.42 17.70
CA VAL A 61 3.19 13.27 18.87
C VAL A 61 4.65 13.09 18.40
N PRO A 62 5.54 14.08 18.58
CA PRO A 62 6.89 14.04 18.01
C PRO A 62 7.72 12.85 18.51
N GLU A 63 7.59 12.50 19.79
CA GLU A 63 8.34 11.40 20.39
C GLU A 63 7.92 10.04 19.82
N PHE A 64 6.63 9.86 19.55
CA PHE A 64 6.13 8.67 18.87
C PHE A 64 6.69 8.61 17.45
N ALA A 65 6.65 9.73 16.71
CA ALA A 65 7.12 9.79 15.35
C ALA A 65 8.62 9.46 15.22
N GLU A 66 9.46 9.95 16.14
CA GLU A 66 10.88 9.57 16.22
C GLU A 66 11.07 8.09 16.52
N HIS A 67 10.37 7.57 17.54
CA HIS A 67 10.46 6.17 17.95
C HIS A 67 10.06 5.22 16.82
N GLU A 68 8.92 5.50 16.19
CA GLU A 68 8.34 4.68 15.14
C GLU A 68 9.13 4.76 13.84
N THR A 69 9.68 5.93 13.51
CA THR A 69 10.62 6.08 12.38
C THR A 69 11.89 5.26 12.58
N HIS A 70 12.43 5.23 13.81
CA HIS A 70 13.63 4.43 14.10
C HIS A 70 13.35 2.94 13.92
N LYS A 71 12.23 2.46 14.48
CA LYS A 71 11.78 1.07 14.34
C LYS A 71 11.54 0.70 12.88
N PHE A 72 10.87 1.56 12.13
CA PHE A 72 10.64 1.42 10.70
C PHE A 72 11.96 1.27 9.92
N LYS A 73 12.95 2.13 10.19
CA LYS A 73 14.24 2.10 9.50
C LYS A 73 14.93 0.74 9.67
N VAL A 74 14.96 0.22 10.89
CA VAL A 74 15.59 -1.07 11.22
C VAL A 74 14.86 -2.22 10.54
N GLU A 75 13.52 -2.26 10.64
CA GLU A 75 12.72 -3.34 10.08
C GLU A 75 12.70 -3.33 8.55
N LEU A 76 12.67 -2.14 7.92
CA LEU A 76 12.75 -2.03 6.48
C LEU A 76 14.11 -2.50 5.95
N PHE A 77 15.21 -2.07 6.59
CA PHE A 77 16.55 -2.53 6.22
C PHE A 77 16.64 -4.05 6.31
N ARG A 78 16.22 -4.62 7.45
CA ARG A 78 16.18 -6.07 7.66
C ARG A 78 15.38 -6.75 6.55
N LYS A 79 14.16 -6.28 6.29
CA LYS A 79 13.25 -6.90 5.31
C LYS A 79 13.84 -6.91 3.90
N LEU A 80 14.38 -5.77 3.46
CA LEU A 80 14.96 -5.65 2.12
C LEU A 80 16.30 -6.40 2.00
N SER A 81 17.06 -6.51 3.09
CA SER A 81 18.29 -7.32 3.13
C SER A 81 18.03 -8.83 3.13
N GLU A 82 16.85 -9.29 3.57
CA GLU A 82 16.51 -10.72 3.59
C GLU A 82 15.90 -11.17 2.26
N ASP A 83 15.01 -10.35 1.68
CA ASP A 83 14.19 -10.75 0.54
C ASP A 83 14.91 -10.57 -0.81
N ASP A 84 15.72 -9.51 -0.99
CA ASP A 84 16.19 -9.09 -2.32
C ASP A 84 17.60 -8.46 -2.29
N VAL A 85 18.59 -9.17 -1.72
CA VAL A 85 19.99 -8.70 -1.60
C VAL A 85 20.56 -8.21 -2.93
N ASP A 86 20.29 -8.92 -4.03
CA ASP A 86 20.85 -8.64 -5.35
C ASP A 86 20.25 -7.38 -6.01
N GLU A 87 19.02 -6.98 -5.63
CA GLU A 87 18.35 -5.81 -6.21
C GLU A 87 18.93 -4.50 -5.65
N PHE A 88 19.19 -4.45 -4.34
CA PHE A 88 19.58 -3.20 -3.67
C PHE A 88 21.08 -2.98 -3.61
N GLY A 89 21.89 -4.04 -3.47
CA GLY A 89 23.35 -3.95 -3.39
C GLY A 89 23.84 -2.87 -2.42
N ASP A 90 24.77 -2.03 -2.88
CA ASP A 90 25.36 -0.94 -2.10
C ASP A 90 24.40 0.25 -1.87
N ASP A 91 23.29 0.32 -2.61
CA ASP A 91 22.31 1.41 -2.52
C ASP A 91 21.25 1.18 -1.44
N LEU A 92 21.26 0.03 -0.74
CA LEU A 92 20.25 -0.34 0.27
C LEU A 92 20.09 0.73 1.36
N ASP A 93 21.19 1.21 1.93
CA ASP A 93 21.17 2.26 2.96
C ASP A 93 20.54 3.56 2.43
N ALA A 94 20.82 3.93 1.19
CA ALA A 94 20.25 5.11 0.56
C ALA A 94 18.75 4.95 0.33
N VAL A 95 18.30 3.78 -0.12
CA VAL A 95 16.87 3.46 -0.29
C VAL A 95 16.13 3.57 1.04
N VAL A 96 16.66 2.92 2.08
CA VAL A 96 16.06 2.93 3.43
C VAL A 96 16.03 4.36 3.99
N ALA A 97 17.10 5.14 3.80
CA ALA A 97 17.14 6.54 4.24
C ALA A 97 16.06 7.41 3.59
N VAL A 98 15.83 7.24 2.28
CA VAL A 98 14.77 7.97 1.57
C VAL A 98 13.38 7.58 2.07
N CYS A 99 13.13 6.29 2.25
CA CYS A 99 11.85 5.82 2.78
C CYS A 99 11.62 6.35 4.20
N ALA A 100 12.64 6.28 5.07
CA ALA A 100 12.56 6.74 6.45
C ALA A 100 12.32 8.24 6.54
N GLN A 101 12.94 9.03 5.66
CA GLN A 101 12.71 10.47 5.61
C GLN A 101 11.23 10.79 5.31
N ILE A 102 10.68 10.20 4.24
CA ILE A 102 9.29 10.47 3.82
C ILE A 102 8.30 9.96 4.88
N PHE A 103 8.56 8.78 5.45
CA PHE A 103 7.73 8.23 6.51
C PHE A 103 7.73 9.11 7.76
N SER A 104 8.91 9.60 8.17
CA SER A 104 9.04 10.53 9.29
C SER A 104 8.29 11.83 9.05
N GLU A 105 8.42 12.42 7.86
CA GLU A 105 7.70 13.64 7.51
C GLU A 105 6.18 13.45 7.60
N PHE A 106 5.66 12.31 7.14
CA PHE A 106 4.26 11.94 7.30
C PHE A 106 3.86 11.81 8.78
N LEU A 107 4.63 11.06 9.58
CA LEU A 107 4.32 10.85 11.00
C LEU A 107 4.29 12.15 11.81
N HIS A 108 5.14 13.12 11.46
CA HIS A 108 5.24 14.40 12.17
C HIS A 108 4.23 15.45 11.73
N LYS A 109 3.49 15.24 10.63
CA LYS A 109 2.64 16.30 10.04
C LYS A 109 1.21 15.88 9.79
N GLU A 110 1.01 14.62 9.45
CA GLU A 110 -0.25 14.15 8.87
C GLU A 110 -0.79 12.91 9.59
N TYR A 111 0.10 12.03 10.06
CA TYR A 111 -0.34 10.91 10.85
C TYR A 111 -0.94 11.42 12.14
N GLY A 112 -2.18 11.03 12.31
CA GLY A 112 -2.84 11.29 13.53
C GLY A 112 -2.68 10.18 14.56
N GLY A 113 -2.83 8.94 14.13
CA GLY A 113 -3.16 7.82 15.00
C GLY A 113 -4.07 6.85 14.27
N PRO A 114 -4.69 5.90 15.00
CA PRO A 114 -5.26 4.70 14.41
C PRO A 114 -6.30 5.02 13.34
N GLY A 115 -6.18 4.36 12.18
CA GLY A 115 -7.07 4.59 11.05
C GLY A 115 -6.77 5.84 10.21
N THR A 116 -5.71 6.59 10.50
CA THR A 116 -5.26 7.74 9.69
C THR A 116 -4.02 7.48 8.83
N LEU A 117 -3.60 6.21 8.73
CA LEU A 117 -2.51 5.82 7.85
C LEU A 117 -2.88 6.10 6.38
N LEU A 118 -2.12 6.97 5.73
CA LEU A 118 -2.31 7.36 4.33
C LEU A 118 -1.48 6.48 3.38
N VAL A 119 -1.93 6.34 2.14
CA VAL A 119 -1.19 5.58 1.10
C VAL A 119 -0.20 6.49 0.37
N GLU A 120 -0.52 7.77 0.32
CA GLU A 120 0.20 8.84 -0.37
C GLU A 120 1.70 8.86 -0.03
N PRO A 121 2.13 8.81 1.25
CA PRO A 121 3.56 8.80 1.60
C PRO A 121 4.32 7.64 0.94
N PHE A 122 3.68 6.47 0.79
CA PHE A 122 4.30 5.30 0.19
C PHE A 122 4.37 5.41 -1.34
N THR A 123 3.38 6.07 -1.96
CA THR A 123 3.50 6.42 -3.39
C THR A 123 4.61 7.43 -3.63
N ASP A 124 4.80 8.39 -2.71
CA ASP A 124 5.88 9.37 -2.76
C ASP A 124 7.25 8.73 -2.58
N MET A 125 7.38 7.71 -1.71
CA MET A 125 8.61 6.89 -1.62
C MET A 125 8.99 6.30 -2.97
N MET A 126 8.04 5.64 -3.66
CA MET A 126 8.31 5.07 -4.98
C MET A 126 8.73 6.14 -5.99
N VAL A 127 8.06 7.29 -6.01
CA VAL A 127 8.38 8.41 -6.92
C VAL A 127 9.77 8.99 -6.59
N ALA A 128 10.08 9.20 -5.31
CA ALA A 128 11.34 9.76 -4.86
C ALA A 128 12.52 8.83 -5.20
N LEU A 129 12.39 7.54 -4.94
CA LEU A 129 13.40 6.53 -5.28
C LEU A 129 13.63 6.48 -6.80
N LYS A 130 12.55 6.47 -7.60
CA LYS A 130 12.66 6.51 -9.08
C LYS A 130 13.34 7.78 -9.58
N LYS A 131 12.99 8.94 -9.03
CA LYS A 131 13.63 10.23 -9.38
C LYS A 131 15.11 10.23 -9.05
N LYS A 132 15.50 9.58 -7.94
CA LYS A 132 16.90 9.40 -7.50
C LYS A 132 17.62 8.26 -8.22
N LYS A 133 16.94 7.53 -9.11
CA LYS A 133 17.46 6.35 -9.82
C LYS A 133 17.96 5.25 -8.88
N LEU A 134 17.35 5.12 -7.71
CA LEU A 134 17.64 4.06 -6.75
C LEU A 134 16.88 2.76 -7.12
N PRO A 135 17.47 1.59 -6.85
CA PRO A 135 16.88 0.30 -7.20
C PRO A 135 15.67 -0.06 -6.33
N GLY A 136 14.91 -1.08 -6.76
CA GLY A 136 13.84 -1.67 -5.95
C GLY A 136 12.74 -0.71 -5.48
N ALA A 137 12.53 0.43 -6.15
CA ALA A 137 11.62 1.48 -5.69
C ALA A 137 10.20 1.00 -5.35
N ALA A 138 9.64 0.09 -6.16
CA ALA A 138 8.33 -0.48 -5.92
C ALA A 138 8.34 -1.50 -4.75
N LEU A 139 9.42 -2.26 -4.59
CA LEU A 139 9.59 -3.23 -3.51
C LEU A 139 9.73 -2.50 -2.17
N ALA A 140 10.61 -1.51 -2.10
CA ALA A 140 10.80 -0.69 -0.91
C ALA A 140 9.50 -0.03 -0.46
N ALA A 141 8.80 0.67 -1.36
CA ALA A 141 7.51 1.31 -1.04
C ALA A 141 6.45 0.31 -0.56
N ARG A 142 6.36 -0.87 -1.17
CA ARG A 142 5.42 -1.92 -0.77
C ARG A 142 5.76 -2.52 0.59
N ALA A 143 7.03 -2.82 0.83
CA ALA A 143 7.50 -3.32 2.12
C ALA A 143 7.22 -2.28 3.22
N SER A 144 7.46 -0.99 2.93
CA SER A 144 7.17 0.10 3.85
C SER A 144 5.68 0.19 4.19
N LEU A 145 4.81 0.17 3.18
CA LEU A 145 3.35 0.21 3.39
C LEU A 145 2.87 -0.98 4.22
N LEU A 146 3.31 -2.18 3.87
CA LEU A 146 2.91 -3.40 4.55
C LEU A 146 3.36 -3.39 6.01
N TRP A 147 4.58 -2.92 6.28
CA TRP A 147 5.05 -2.75 7.65
C TRP A 147 4.15 -1.76 8.40
N ALA A 148 3.90 -0.59 7.82
CA ALA A 148 3.12 0.46 8.49
C ALA A 148 1.70 -0.01 8.84
N GLN A 149 1.03 -0.69 7.91
CA GLN A 149 -0.30 -1.28 8.13
C GLN A 149 -0.34 -2.30 9.27
N ASN A 150 0.77 -2.99 9.54
CA ASN A 150 0.82 -4.04 10.55
C ASN A 150 1.20 -3.56 11.94
N PHE A 151 1.89 -2.42 12.05
CA PHE A 151 2.58 -2.00 13.27
C PHE A 151 2.11 -0.64 13.80
N VAL A 152 2.03 0.40 12.94
CA VAL A 152 1.91 1.80 13.38
C VAL A 152 0.69 2.05 14.26
N ASP A 153 -0.50 1.62 13.82
CA ASP A 153 -1.73 1.78 14.59
C ASP A 153 -1.64 1.03 15.94
N LYS A 154 -1.06 -0.17 15.95
CA LYS A 154 -0.93 -0.98 17.19
C LYS A 154 0.08 -0.38 18.15
N ASP A 155 1.21 0.11 17.63
CA ASP A 155 2.25 0.73 18.42
C ASP A 155 1.76 2.06 19.01
N TRP A 156 0.92 2.80 18.29
CA TRP A 156 0.23 3.98 18.81
C TRP A 156 -0.67 3.65 20.01
N GLU A 157 -1.50 2.62 19.91
CA GLU A 157 -2.38 2.18 21.00
C GLU A 157 -1.56 1.78 22.24
N VAL A 158 -0.46 1.03 22.03
CA VAL A 158 0.47 0.64 23.10
C VAL A 158 1.17 1.86 23.70
N TRP A 159 1.54 2.86 22.88
CA TRP A 159 2.17 4.09 23.33
C TRP A 159 1.26 4.87 24.28
N ASN A 160 0.02 5.09 23.86
CA ASN A 160 -0.96 5.85 24.64
C ASN A 160 -1.48 5.09 25.87
N SER A 161 -1.42 3.76 25.87
CA SER A 161 -1.78 2.95 27.05
C SER A 161 -0.78 3.05 28.20
N LYS A 162 0.41 3.62 27.98
CA LYS A 162 1.47 3.80 28.99
C LYS A 162 1.47 5.18 29.63
N ILE A 163 0.62 6.08 29.13
CA ILE A 163 0.43 7.45 29.62
C ILE A 163 -0.75 7.46 30.60
#